data_AF-A0A0C2W4H0-F1
#
_entry.id   AF-A0A0C2W4H0-F1
#
_cell.length_a   1.000
_cell.length_b   1.000
_cell.length_c   1.000
_cell.angle_alpha   90.00
_cell.angle_beta   90.00
_cell.angle_gamma   90.00
#
_symmetry.space_group_name_H-M   'P 1'
#
loop_
_entity.id
_entity.type
_entity.pdbx_description
1 polymer ?
#
loop_
_entity_poly.entity_id
_entity_poly.type
_entity_poly.pdbx_seq_one_letter_code
_entity_poly.pdbx_strand_id
1 'polypeptide(L)'
;QGKYRLWAKSANFESKLPGDVKKRKAAMEVVVRTLDQDLKEKKAKECAITYSDSLFRQAAIEWLIATDQPINVFEHPKFKFMIEVSSQATRGICVKIPSGKTTQAEIKRMFGKTMTDLKQRLSVSPL
;
A
#
# COMPACT_ATOMS: atom_id res chain seq x y z
N GLN A 1 -31.69 -3.00 -39.55
CA GLN A 1 -31.49 -3.52 -38.17
C GLN A 1 -32.79 -4.20 -37.74
N GLY A 2 -32.75 -5.32 -36.99
CA GLY A 2 -33.97 -6.03 -36.57
C GLY A 2 -34.82 -5.24 -35.57
N LYS A 3 -36.15 -5.46 -35.58
CA LYS A 3 -37.15 -4.76 -34.75
C LYS A 3 -36.76 -4.67 -33.26
N TYR A 4 -36.21 -5.76 -32.71
CA TYR A 4 -35.71 -5.81 -31.33
C TYR A 4 -34.58 -4.82 -31.05
N ARG A 5 -33.61 -4.67 -31.96
CA ARG A 5 -32.48 -3.74 -31.77
C ARG A 5 -32.92 -2.28 -31.79
N LEU A 6 -33.95 -1.96 -32.57
CA LEU A 6 -34.54 -0.62 -32.61
C LEU A 6 -35.28 -0.31 -31.32
N TRP A 7 -36.11 -1.25 -30.84
CA TRP A 7 -36.79 -1.13 -29.55
C TRP A 7 -35.80 -0.98 -28.39
N ALA A 8 -34.76 -1.81 -28.35
CA ALA A 8 -33.75 -1.75 -27.29
C ALA A 8 -33.08 -0.37 -27.23
N LYS A 9 -32.72 0.21 -28.39
CA LYS A 9 -32.18 1.57 -28.47
C LYS A 9 -33.17 2.63 -27.99
N SER A 10 -34.42 2.59 -28.46
CA SER A 10 -35.43 3.59 -28.06
C SER A 10 -35.78 3.50 -26.58
N ALA A 11 -35.67 2.31 -25.98
CA ALA A 11 -35.94 2.08 -24.57
C ALA A 11 -34.72 2.32 -23.66
N ASN A 12 -33.58 2.82 -24.19
CA ASN A 12 -32.29 2.88 -23.51
C ASN A 12 -31.88 1.52 -22.88
N PHE A 13 -32.33 0.44 -23.49
CA PHE A 13 -32.08 -0.92 -23.04
C PHE A 13 -30.89 -1.52 -23.78
N GLU A 14 -30.00 -2.15 -23.02
CA GLU A 14 -28.81 -2.76 -23.57
C GLU A 14 -29.14 -4.08 -24.29
N SER A 15 -28.89 -4.14 -25.61
CA SER A 15 -29.10 -5.38 -26.37
C SER A 15 -28.25 -6.53 -25.81
N LYS A 16 -28.95 -7.62 -25.44
CA LYS A 16 -28.35 -8.88 -24.97
C LYS A 16 -28.27 -9.96 -26.07
N LEU A 17 -28.53 -9.60 -27.32
CA LEU A 17 -28.39 -10.54 -28.43
C LEU A 17 -26.94 -11.01 -28.54
N PRO A 18 -26.68 -12.30 -28.82
CA PRO A 18 -25.33 -12.86 -28.83
C PRO A 18 -24.34 -12.09 -29.72
N GLY A 19 -24.79 -11.63 -30.89
CA GLY A 19 -23.96 -10.84 -31.80
C GLY A 19 -23.57 -9.46 -31.25
N ASP A 20 -24.45 -8.81 -30.49
CA ASP A 20 -24.19 -7.47 -29.92
C ASP A 20 -23.30 -7.59 -28.67
N VAL A 21 -23.50 -8.64 -27.87
CA VAL A 21 -22.62 -9.00 -26.74
C VAL A 21 -21.20 -9.32 -27.23
N LYS A 22 -21.07 -10.12 -28.30
CA LYS A 22 -19.77 -10.48 -28.88
C LYS A 22 -19.02 -9.24 -29.38
N LYS A 23 -19.71 -8.32 -30.06
CA LYS A 23 -19.12 -7.05 -30.51
C LYS A 23 -18.62 -6.18 -29.35
N ARG A 24 -19.40 -6.09 -28.26
CA ARG A 24 -18.97 -5.33 -27.07
C ARG A 24 -17.77 -5.94 -26.38
N LYS A 25 -17.74 -7.27 -26.24
CA LYS A 25 -16.57 -7.97 -25.68
C LYS A 25 -15.31 -7.73 -26.50
N ALA A 26 -15.40 -7.79 -27.84
CA ALA A 26 -14.28 -7.50 -28.71
C ALA A 26 -13.81 -6.04 -28.60
N ALA A 27 -14.73 -5.08 -28.52
CA ALA A 27 -14.38 -3.67 -28.31
C ALA A 27 -13.71 -3.44 -26.94
N MET A 28 -14.20 -4.09 -25.89
CA MET A 28 -13.60 -4.04 -24.55
C MET A 28 -12.19 -4.64 -24.55
N GLU A 29 -11.99 -5.77 -25.24
CA GLU A 29 -10.69 -6.42 -25.36
C GLU A 29 -9.66 -5.54 -26.06
N VAL A 30 -10.07 -4.82 -27.12
CA VAL A 30 -9.21 -3.82 -27.78
C VAL A 30 -8.86 -2.68 -26.82
N VAL A 31 -9.82 -2.14 -26.09
CA VAL A 31 -9.58 -1.06 -25.12
C VAL A 31 -8.63 -1.51 -24.00
N VAL A 32 -8.80 -2.72 -23.47
CA VAL A 32 -7.91 -3.30 -22.45
C VAL A 32 -6.49 -3.45 -23.00
N ARG A 33 -6.33 -3.97 -24.23
CA ARG A 33 -5.01 -4.08 -24.87
C ARG A 33 -4.34 -2.73 -25.08
N THR A 34 -5.10 -1.69 -25.44
CA THR A 34 -4.57 -0.32 -25.56
C THR A 34 -4.12 0.23 -24.20
N LEU A 35 -4.90 0.00 -23.14
CA LEU A 35 -4.50 0.37 -21.77
C LEU A 35 -3.20 -0.35 -21.34
N ASP A 36 -3.08 -1.64 -21.61
CA ASP A 36 -1.87 -2.41 -21.30
C ASP A 36 -0.65 -1.92 -22.09
N GLN A 37 -0.84 -1.43 -23.33
CA GLN A 37 0.22 -0.84 -24.14
C GLN A 37 0.76 0.48 -23.55
N ASP A 38 -0.11 1.26 -22.91
CA ASP A 38 0.25 2.53 -22.27
C ASP A 38 0.71 2.37 -20.81
N LEU A 39 0.51 1.19 -20.21
CA LEU A 39 1.00 0.85 -18.88
C LEU A 39 2.49 0.51 -18.93
N LYS A 40 3.34 1.50 -18.69
CA LYS A 40 4.75 1.25 -18.38
C LYS A 40 4.85 0.62 -17.00
N GLU A 41 5.43 -0.58 -16.94
CA GLU A 41 5.83 -1.21 -15.67
C GLU A 41 6.69 -0.20 -14.89
N LYS A 42 6.13 0.29 -13.77
CA LYS A 42 6.87 1.17 -12.88
C LYS A 42 7.92 0.31 -12.22
N LYS A 43 9.14 0.29 -12.77
CA LYS A 43 10.29 -0.34 -12.14
C LYS A 43 10.26 0.04 -10.67
N ALA A 44 10.05 -0.94 -9.80
CA ALA A 44 10.27 -0.74 -8.38
C ALA A 44 11.67 -0.13 -8.28
N LYS A 45 11.81 0.99 -7.55
CA LYS A 45 13.14 1.55 -7.32
C LYS A 45 13.89 0.48 -6.53
N GLU A 46 14.67 -0.33 -7.25
CA GLU A 46 15.47 -1.38 -6.68
C GLU A 46 16.40 -0.73 -5.67
N CYS A 47 16.26 -1.12 -4.40
CA CYS A 47 17.22 -0.72 -3.39
C CYS A 47 18.54 -1.42 -3.69
N ALA A 48 19.47 -0.67 -4.28
CA ALA A 48 20.74 -1.17 -4.80
C ALA A 48 21.79 -1.53 -3.73
N ILE A 49 21.46 -1.37 -2.45
CA ILE A 49 22.41 -1.63 -1.35
C ILE A 49 22.24 -3.06 -0.87
N THR A 50 23.19 -3.92 -1.21
CA THR A 50 23.27 -5.29 -0.69
C THR A 50 23.62 -5.27 0.79
N TYR A 51 22.88 -6.04 1.59
CA TYR A 51 23.14 -6.18 3.02
C TYR A 51 24.51 -6.82 3.29
N SER A 52 25.25 -6.28 4.25
CA SER A 52 26.38 -6.94 4.91
C SER A 52 26.45 -6.51 6.38
N ASP A 53 26.88 -7.41 7.27
CA ASP A 53 26.93 -7.13 8.72
C ASP A 53 27.91 -6.00 9.08
N SER A 54 28.98 -5.81 8.29
CA SER A 54 29.93 -4.71 8.47
C SER A 54 29.30 -3.38 8.10
N LEU A 55 28.66 -3.29 6.93
CA LEU A 55 27.98 -2.09 6.46
C LEU A 55 26.83 -1.69 7.38
N PHE A 56 26.04 -2.67 7.84
CA PHE A 56 24.95 -2.42 8.79
C PHE A 56 25.47 -1.85 10.11
N ARG A 57 26.52 -2.46 10.69
CA ARG A 57 27.13 -1.97 11.94
C ARG A 57 27.67 -0.55 11.79
N GLN A 58 28.39 -0.27 10.71
CA GLN A 58 28.92 1.06 10.44
C GLN A 58 27.78 2.09 10.31
N ALA A 59 26.79 1.84 9.46
CA ALA A 59 25.66 2.73 9.26
C ALA A 59 24.86 2.97 10.55
N ALA A 60 24.71 1.94 11.39
CA ALA A 60 24.04 2.07 12.69
C ALA A 60 24.81 2.99 13.64
N ILE A 61 26.13 2.83 13.74
CA ILE A 61 26.99 3.70 14.58
C ILE A 61 26.98 5.14 14.08
N GLU A 62 27.12 5.35 12.77
CA GLU A 62 27.06 6.68 12.15
C GLU A 62 25.71 7.36 12.41
N TRP A 63 24.61 6.62 12.28
CA TRP A 63 23.28 7.10 12.61
C TRP A 63 23.16 7.52 14.08
N LEU A 64 23.70 6.73 15.00
CA LEU A 64 23.66 7.00 16.44
C LEU A 64 24.38 8.32 16.79
N ILE A 65 25.57 8.53 16.21
CA ILE A 65 26.34 9.76 16.38
C ILE A 65 25.62 10.95 15.76
N ALA A 66 25.12 10.81 14.52
CA ALA A 66 24.50 11.92 13.79
C ALA A 66 23.19 12.41 14.41
N THR A 67 22.50 11.56 15.17
CA THR A 67 21.19 11.86 15.76
C THR A 67 21.20 11.94 17.29
N ASP A 68 22.39 11.91 17.89
CA ASP A 68 22.63 11.97 19.34
C ASP A 68 21.74 10.99 20.13
N GLN A 69 21.65 9.75 19.62
CA GLN A 69 20.82 8.72 20.24
C GLN A 69 21.57 8.04 21.38
N PRO A 70 20.87 7.59 22.42
CA PRO A 70 21.51 6.87 23.50
C PRO A 70 22.03 5.51 23.01
N ILE A 71 23.18 5.07 23.53
CA ILE A 71 23.85 3.81 23.12
C ILE A 71 22.92 2.60 23.33
N ASN A 72 22.02 2.66 24.31
CA ASN A 72 21.07 1.59 24.62
C ASN A 72 19.90 1.48 23.63
N VAL A 73 19.79 2.36 22.61
CA VAL A 73 18.70 2.31 21.62
C VAL A 73 18.66 0.99 20.87
N PHE A 74 19.81 0.37 20.62
CA PHE A 74 19.92 -0.92 19.96
C PHE A 74 19.40 -2.08 20.81
N GLU A 75 19.35 -1.93 22.13
CA GLU A 75 18.76 -2.93 23.03
C GLU A 75 17.23 -2.81 23.11
N HIS A 76 16.66 -1.69 22.67
CA HIS A 76 15.24 -1.46 22.78
C HIS A 76 14.44 -2.44 21.88
N PRO A 77 13.49 -3.22 22.43
CA PRO A 77 12.82 -4.28 21.69
C PRO A 77 12.03 -3.76 20.48
N LYS A 78 11.47 -2.54 20.55
CA LYS A 78 10.78 -1.93 19.40
C LYS A 78 11.74 -1.52 18.28
N PHE A 79 12.98 -1.18 18.60
CA PHE A 79 14.00 -0.88 17.59
C PHE A 79 14.40 -2.17 16.86
N LYS A 80 14.72 -3.24 17.60
CA LYS A 80 15.01 -4.57 17.02
C LYS A 80 13.87 -5.05 16.12
N PHE A 81 12.62 -4.96 16.60
CA PHE A 81 11.44 -5.33 15.81
C PHE A 81 11.29 -4.49 14.53
N MET A 82 11.54 -3.18 14.57
CA MET A 82 11.50 -2.34 13.37
C MET A 82 12.52 -2.80 12.32
N ILE A 83 13.73 -3.16 12.75
CA ILE A 83 14.78 -3.68 11.85
C ILE A 83 14.38 -5.05 11.28
N GLU A 84 13.86 -5.96 12.10
CA GLU A 84 13.37 -7.27 11.64
C GLU A 84 12.22 -7.15 10.62
N VAL A 85 11.29 -6.21 10.84
CA VAL A 85 10.22 -5.92 9.87
C VAL A 85 10.82 -5.36 8.58
N SER A 86 11.82 -4.49 8.68
CA SER A 86 12.48 -3.89 7.52
C SER A 86 13.32 -4.88 6.71
N SER A 87 13.92 -5.89 7.35
CA SER A 87 14.73 -6.92 6.69
C SER A 87 13.90 -7.94 5.91
N GLN A 88 12.62 -8.11 6.29
CA GLN A 88 11.65 -8.92 5.56
C GLN A 88 11.11 -8.24 4.29
N ALA A 89 11.42 -6.96 4.05
CA ALA A 89 11.02 -6.29 2.83
C ALA A 89 11.60 -7.03 1.60
N THR A 90 10.75 -7.35 0.63
CA THR A 90 11.14 -8.08 -0.58
C THR A 90 12.32 -7.38 -1.27
N ARG A 91 13.28 -8.17 -1.76
CA ARG A 91 14.41 -7.67 -2.56
C ARG A 91 13.89 -6.73 -3.65
N GLY A 92 14.39 -5.50 -3.66
CA GLY A 92 13.98 -4.45 -4.61
C GLY A 92 12.92 -3.48 -4.10
N ILE A 93 12.34 -3.69 -2.91
CA ILE A 93 11.43 -2.73 -2.27
C ILE A 93 12.20 -1.92 -1.22
N CYS A 94 12.51 -0.67 -1.54
CA CYS A 94 13.03 0.26 -0.54
C CYS A 94 11.98 0.54 0.54
N VAL A 95 12.38 0.36 1.80
CA VAL A 95 11.57 0.71 2.98
C VAL A 95 11.32 2.21 2.99
N LYS A 96 10.05 2.62 3.01
CA LYS A 96 9.65 4.03 3.07
C LYS A 96 9.52 4.46 4.52
N ILE A 97 10.48 5.24 5.00
CA ILE A 97 10.38 5.88 6.31
C ILE A 97 9.32 7.01 6.23
N PRO A 98 8.31 7.03 7.10
CA PRO A 98 7.28 8.07 7.07
C PRO A 98 7.87 9.45 7.33
N SER A 99 7.30 10.47 6.68
CA SER A 99 7.67 11.87 6.94
C SER A 99 7.25 12.29 8.35
N GLY A 100 7.91 13.31 8.94
CA GLY A 100 7.54 13.79 10.28
C GLY A 100 6.07 14.17 10.44
N LYS A 101 5.46 14.78 9.40
CA LYS A 101 4.02 15.10 9.38
C LYS A 101 3.16 13.83 9.39
N THR A 102 3.53 12.84 8.58
CA THR A 102 2.85 11.53 8.54
C THR A 102 2.97 10.82 9.89
N THR A 103 4.18 10.80 10.47
CA THR A 103 4.45 10.21 11.78
C THR A 103 3.62 10.87 12.87
N GLN A 104 3.55 12.20 12.89
CA GLN A 104 2.73 12.91 13.88
C GLN A 104 1.25 12.58 13.75
N ALA A 105 0.71 12.56 12.53
CA ALA A 105 -0.67 12.20 12.28
C ALA A 105 -0.97 10.75 12.73
N GLU A 106 -0.04 9.83 12.45
CA GLU A 106 -0.17 8.42 12.81
C GLU A 106 -0.12 8.20 14.33
N ILE A 107 0.75 8.92 15.05
CA ILE A 107 0.79 8.90 16.52
C ILE A 107 -0.55 9.35 17.10
N LYS A 108 -1.10 10.48 16.61
CA LYS A 108 -2.41 10.97 17.06
C LYS A 108 -3.52 9.96 16.77
N ARG A 109 -3.48 9.32 15.60
CA ARG A 109 -4.44 8.28 15.20
C ARG A 109 -4.38 7.07 16.12
N MET A 110 -3.18 6.54 16.38
CA MET A 110 -2.98 5.40 17.28
C MET A 110 -3.47 5.73 18.69
N PHE A 111 -3.13 6.91 19.20
CA PHE A 111 -3.60 7.37 20.51
C PHE A 111 -5.13 7.47 20.57
N GLY A 112 -5.76 8.09 19.58
CA GLY A 112 -7.23 8.19 19.51
C GLY A 112 -7.91 6.83 19.48
N LYS A 113 -7.34 5.86 18.75
CA LYS A 113 -7.83 4.48 18.73
C LYS A 113 -7.73 3.84 20.11
N THR A 114 -6.57 3.95 20.78
CA THR A 114 -6.40 3.39 22.13
C THR A 114 -7.39 3.99 23.13
N MET A 115 -7.68 5.30 23.03
CA MET A 115 -8.65 5.97 23.89
C MET A 115 -10.08 5.50 23.61
N THR A 116 -10.42 5.24 22.35
CA THR A 116 -11.74 4.73 21.95
C THR A 116 -11.94 3.30 22.45
N ASP A 117 -10.95 2.43 22.24
CA ASP A 117 -10.97 1.05 22.70
C ASP A 117 -11.07 0.98 24.23
N LEU A 118 -10.33 1.84 24.93
CA LEU A 118 -10.39 1.95 26.39
C LEU A 118 -11.77 2.41 26.85
N LYS A 119 -12.34 3.46 26.22
CA LYS A 119 -13.69 3.95 26.54
C LYS A 119 -14.72 2.84 26.36
N GLN A 120 -14.65 2.08 25.27
CA GLN A 120 -15.58 0.97 25.02
C GLN A 120 -15.49 -0.11 26.11
N ARG A 121 -14.27 -0.47 26.54
CA ARG A 121 -14.05 -1.45 27.61
C ARG A 121 -14.50 -0.97 28.98
N LEU A 122 -14.42 0.33 29.25
CA LEU A 122 -14.84 0.91 30.53
C LEU A 122 -16.33 1.27 30.57
N SER A 123 -16.97 1.45 29.41
CA SER A 123 -18.40 1.77 29.31
C SER A 123 -19.32 0.54 29.41
N VAL A 124 -18.75 -0.65 29.57
CA VAL A 124 -19.42 -1.87 30.03
C VAL A 124 -19.00 -2.05 31.50
N SER A 125 -19.77 -1.92 32.59
CA SER A 125 -21.21 -1.88 32.90
C SER A 125 -21.40 -1.23 34.32
N PRO A 126 -22.62 -1.11 34.90
CA PRO A 126 -23.24 -2.26 35.57
C PRO A 126 -24.75 -2.44 35.27
N LEU A 127 -25.20 -3.69 35.30
CA LEU A 127 -26.58 -4.08 35.59
C LEU A 127 -27.00 -3.58 36.97
#